data_AF-A0A382BJF8-F1
#
_entry.id   AF-A0A382BJF8-F1
#
_cell.length_a   1.000
_cell.length_b   1.000
_cell.length_c   1.000
_cell.angle_alpha   90.00
_cell.angle_beta   90.00
_cell.angle_gamma   90.00
#
_symmetry.space_group_name_H-M   'P 1'
#
loop_
_entity.id
_entity.type
_entity.pdbx_description
1 polymer ?
#
loop_
_entity_poly.entity_id
_entity_poly.type
_entity_poly.pdbx_seq_one_letter_code
_entity_poly.pdbx_strand_id
1 'polypeptide(L)'
;MRSRYYLLLLTLPILFWVGCEDKETDDGVPGTSGPGFVDGSPSGSYHFTGVTLFENATCEGEGITHMCTDNIDNQADCEAASEEWLPLIDVFTGGDPASAPYLIFGADGLFMNPDCDSFPFTVDGTTITMVEDHCNDDKGDDMDAPDEAACTAAGGSWEEHTITATINADGTMTLVDGDDGHCDNSIYETEEECVANLYEWEGPSCMQLELTHDETHDGICVPEDDDECDEDSDCDSNYCNSDGECIDCPYEYDCSGECGGGDEGYQCSDGSYECNEEDCPVNVLGTYVAISAEMHPGGDCSANDGVTGICTTDSTATSEAECPEGMCFDGSGSDEASCPGGMWYTGMCQGGFSGDNEAECEEDGGDWMQFGWMNLIDAFGAFSITISDDGTFGDPNSGCYDETGDAVDVEDEASCEEAGYDWEGGDAGTWSLDGSTLTVTFDSECESMEGGSIDAEDQAACEEAGGDWHEGDVSTAIVSGNTLTFQIYDDSECETIEGGSIDAEDEAACEEAGGEWEDAECIEIVMESSGS
;
A
#
# COMPACT_ATOMS: atom_id res chain seq x y z
N MET A 1 -39.85 -61.49 15.83
CA MET A 1 -38.68 -62.15 16.46
C MET A 1 -37.64 -61.09 16.73
N ARG A 2 -37.32 -60.89 18.02
CA ARG A 2 -36.01 -60.59 18.62
C ARG A 2 -35.04 -59.77 17.75
N SER A 3 -34.81 -58.49 18.06
CA SER A 3 -34.03 -57.99 19.21
C SER A 3 -32.53 -58.18 19.02
N ARG A 4 -31.81 -57.06 18.97
CA ARG A 4 -30.59 -56.71 19.74
C ARG A 4 -30.03 -55.42 19.13
N TYR A 5 -30.33 -54.23 19.68
CA TYR A 5 -29.71 -53.61 20.86
C TYR A 5 -28.19 -53.50 20.78
N TYR A 6 -27.72 -52.31 21.20
CA TYR A 6 -26.37 -51.91 21.59
C TYR A 6 -25.52 -51.22 20.52
N LEU A 7 -25.83 -49.95 20.23
CA LEU A 7 -24.87 -48.86 20.50
C LEU A 7 -25.52 -47.47 20.58
N LEU A 8 -26.75 -47.37 21.09
CA LEU A 8 -27.50 -46.10 21.23
C LEU A 8 -27.96 -45.85 22.68
N LEU A 9 -27.19 -46.34 23.66
CA LEU A 9 -27.46 -46.15 25.10
C LEU A 9 -26.15 -46.19 25.91
N LEU A 10 -25.62 -45.00 26.15
CA LEU A 10 -24.76 -44.53 27.26
C LEU A 10 -24.49 -43.07 26.86
N THR A 11 -25.15 -42.02 27.35
CA THR A 11 -25.82 -41.76 28.63
C THR A 11 -26.63 -40.45 28.53
N LEU A 12 -27.92 -40.47 28.91
CA LEU A 12 -28.65 -39.34 29.52
C LEU A 12 -27.92 -38.85 30.80
N PRO A 13 -28.30 -37.73 31.47
CA PRO A 13 -29.19 -36.59 31.13
C PRO A 13 -28.51 -35.22 31.43
N ILE A 14 -28.96 -34.05 31.00
CA ILE A 14 -29.89 -33.15 31.70
C ILE A 14 -29.96 -31.90 30.81
N LEU A 15 -31.08 -31.65 30.14
CA LEU A 15 -31.48 -30.32 29.71
C LEU A 15 -33.00 -30.25 29.88
N PHE A 16 -33.42 -30.17 31.15
CA PHE A 16 -34.74 -29.68 31.51
C PHE A 16 -34.58 -28.21 31.87
N TRP A 17 -35.14 -27.37 31.01
CA TRP A 17 -35.56 -26.00 31.28
C TRP A 17 -36.28 -25.87 32.64
N VAL A 18 -35.75 -25.00 33.50
CA VAL A 18 -36.50 -24.19 34.47
C VAL A 18 -35.79 -22.84 34.51
N GLY A 19 -36.50 -21.77 34.12
CA GLY A 19 -36.07 -20.41 34.40
C GLY A 19 -36.16 -20.11 35.90
N CYS A 20 -35.03 -19.71 36.46
CA CYS A 20 -34.85 -18.52 37.30
C CYS A 20 -33.75 -17.74 36.53
N GLU A 21 -33.89 -16.50 36.07
CA GLU A 21 -34.21 -15.30 36.85
C GLU A 21 -33.36 -15.22 38.13
N ASP A 22 -32.04 -15.28 37.95
CA ASP A 22 -31.13 -14.26 38.45
C ASP A 22 -30.77 -13.46 37.16
N LYS A 23 -30.95 -12.16 36.93
CA LYS A 23 -31.15 -11.00 37.78
C LYS A 23 -30.32 -10.99 39.05
N GLU A 24 -29.09 -11.47 38.93
CA GLU A 24 -28.00 -10.55 39.24
C GLU A 24 -28.08 -9.49 38.14
N THR A 25 -28.55 -8.30 38.50
CA THR A 25 -27.85 -7.13 37.97
C THR A 25 -26.39 -7.37 38.38
N ASP A 26 -25.61 -8.03 37.53
CA ASP A 26 -24.26 -7.52 37.34
C ASP A 26 -24.53 -6.10 36.86
N ASP A 27 -24.64 -5.19 37.83
CA ASP A 27 -24.12 -3.86 37.59
C ASP A 27 -22.64 -4.14 37.35
N GLY A 28 -22.33 -4.59 36.12
CA GLY A 28 -20.96 -4.83 35.68
C GLY A 28 -20.17 -3.60 36.08
N VAL A 29 -18.93 -3.81 36.50
CA VAL A 29 -18.09 -2.73 37.00
C VAL A 29 -18.21 -1.54 36.03
N PRO A 30 -18.71 -0.37 36.47
CA PRO A 30 -18.99 0.73 35.54
C PRO A 30 -17.71 1.09 34.78
N GLY A 31 -17.80 1.14 33.44
CA GLY A 31 -16.63 1.33 32.58
C GLY A 31 -16.11 0.05 31.92
N THR A 32 -16.39 -1.14 32.46
CA THR A 32 -15.88 -2.43 31.94
C THR A 32 -16.86 -3.10 30.96
N SER A 33 -17.69 -2.31 30.29
CA SER A 33 -18.69 -2.80 29.33
C SER A 33 -18.69 -1.88 28.11
N GLY A 34 -18.33 -2.40 26.95
CA GLY A 34 -18.17 -1.61 25.73
C GLY A 34 -17.37 -2.36 24.67
N PRO A 35 -17.17 -1.76 23.48
CA PRO A 35 -16.45 -2.36 22.37
C PRO A 35 -14.99 -2.70 22.69
N GLY A 36 -14.35 -1.94 23.59
CA GLY A 36 -12.99 -2.22 24.07
C GLY A 36 -12.87 -3.19 25.24
N PHE A 37 -13.94 -3.90 25.62
CA PHE A 37 -13.92 -4.81 26.77
C PHE A 37 -14.53 -6.18 26.43
N VAL A 38 -13.81 -7.25 26.76
CA VAL A 38 -14.27 -8.64 26.64
C VAL A 38 -14.28 -9.26 28.03
N ASP A 39 -15.45 -9.73 28.47
CA ASP A 39 -15.65 -10.35 29.80
C ASP A 39 -15.15 -9.49 31.00
N GLY A 40 -15.15 -8.16 30.85
CA GLY A 40 -14.72 -7.21 31.88
C GLY A 40 -13.22 -6.88 31.87
N SER A 41 -12.45 -7.49 30.97
CA SER A 41 -11.05 -7.15 30.70
C SER A 41 -10.93 -6.23 29.47
N PRO A 42 -9.94 -5.33 29.43
CA PRO A 42 -9.65 -4.54 28.24
C PRO A 42 -9.25 -5.47 27.09
N SER A 43 -9.66 -5.10 25.87
CA SER A 43 -9.31 -5.79 24.63
C SER A 43 -9.34 -4.80 23.48
N GLY A 44 -8.40 -4.95 22.54
CA GLY A 44 -8.26 -4.03 21.41
C GLY A 44 -7.24 -2.92 21.69
N SER A 45 -7.24 -1.92 20.82
CA SER A 45 -6.22 -0.87 20.80
C SER A 45 -6.70 0.39 21.52
N TYR A 46 -5.77 1.02 22.25
CA TYR A 46 -6.02 2.20 23.06
C TYR A 46 -4.95 3.24 22.77
N HIS A 47 -5.33 4.37 22.17
CA HIS A 47 -4.39 5.48 21.91
C HIS A 47 -4.29 6.43 23.09
N PHE A 48 -3.13 7.10 23.22
CA PHE A 48 -2.94 8.16 24.20
C PHE A 48 -3.73 9.42 23.81
N THR A 49 -4.50 9.94 24.75
CA THR A 49 -5.35 11.14 24.56
C THR A 49 -5.00 12.29 25.48
N GLY A 50 -4.16 12.05 26.49
CA GLY A 50 -3.74 13.09 27.42
C GLY A 50 -2.58 12.64 28.30
N VAL A 51 -1.74 13.61 28.65
CA VAL A 51 -0.59 13.43 29.55
C VAL A 51 -0.62 14.50 30.63
N THR A 52 -0.39 14.08 31.87
CA THR A 52 -0.19 14.97 33.01
C THR A 52 1.02 14.52 33.81
N LEU A 53 2.00 15.42 34.01
CA LEU A 53 3.18 15.18 34.82
C LEU A 53 3.02 15.79 36.22
N PHE A 54 3.51 15.10 37.24
CA PHE A 54 3.54 15.56 38.62
C PHE A 54 4.96 15.48 39.17
N GLU A 55 5.41 16.53 39.87
CA GLU A 55 6.71 16.57 40.55
C GLU A 55 6.68 15.81 41.91
N ASN A 56 5.97 14.68 41.95
CA ASN A 56 5.93 13.76 43.09
C ASN A 56 5.56 12.35 42.62
N ALA A 57 5.95 11.34 43.39
CA ALA A 57 5.75 9.92 43.07
C ALA A 57 4.29 9.43 43.08
N THR A 58 3.31 10.25 43.47
CA THR A 58 1.93 9.80 43.74
C THR A 58 0.89 10.37 42.80
N CYS A 59 1.29 11.16 41.81
CA CYS A 59 0.39 11.89 40.91
C CYS A 59 -0.66 12.74 41.66
N GLU A 60 -0.31 13.27 42.84
CA GLU A 60 -1.20 14.11 43.63
C GLU A 60 -0.87 15.59 43.44
N GLY A 61 -1.89 16.45 43.34
CA GLY A 61 -1.72 17.91 43.35
C GLY A 61 -2.07 18.60 42.04
N GLU A 62 -1.39 19.72 41.77
CA GLU A 62 -1.53 20.47 40.52
C GLU A 62 -0.55 19.87 39.51
N GLY A 63 -1.07 19.12 38.55
CA GLY A 63 -0.28 18.50 37.49
C GLY A 63 0.06 19.48 36.37
N ILE A 64 1.20 19.25 35.74
CA ILE A 64 1.68 19.94 34.56
C ILE A 64 1.07 19.23 33.35
N THR A 65 0.40 19.98 32.48
CA THR A 65 -0.28 19.45 31.27
C THR A 65 0.23 20.08 29.98
N HIS A 66 1.11 21.08 30.11
CA HIS A 66 1.67 21.84 29.00
C HIS A 66 3.12 22.18 29.30
N MET A 67 3.92 22.34 28.27
CA MET A 67 5.31 22.80 28.36
C MET A 67 5.61 23.89 27.33
N CYS A 68 6.69 24.62 27.57
CA CYS A 68 7.23 25.59 26.62
C CYS A 68 8.37 24.95 25.83
N THR A 69 8.50 25.29 24.55
CA THR A 69 9.58 24.81 23.67
C THR A 69 11.00 25.10 24.17
N ASP A 70 11.21 26.14 25.01
CA ASP A 70 12.52 26.50 25.59
C ASP A 70 12.63 26.26 27.11
N ASN A 71 11.96 25.23 27.65
CA ASN A 71 12.01 24.86 29.09
C ASN A 71 11.66 26.02 30.04
N ILE A 72 10.70 26.87 29.64
CA ILE A 72 10.16 27.94 30.48
C ILE A 72 8.91 27.44 31.21
N ASP A 73 8.97 27.36 32.54
CA ASP A 73 7.95 26.72 33.40
C ASP A 73 6.62 27.48 33.53
N ASN A 74 6.38 28.53 32.74
CA ASN A 74 5.09 29.21 32.75
C ASN A 74 4.75 29.85 31.40
N GLN A 75 3.46 29.77 31.07
CA GLN A 75 2.90 30.28 29.82
C GLN A 75 3.20 31.76 29.56
N ALA A 76 3.10 32.61 30.59
CA ALA A 76 3.25 34.06 30.40
C ALA A 76 4.68 34.46 29.99
N ASP A 77 5.68 33.78 30.53
CA ASP A 77 7.08 34.00 30.18
C ASP A 77 7.44 33.30 28.87
N CYS A 78 6.84 32.14 28.57
CA CYS A 78 6.98 31.43 27.30
C CYS A 78 6.49 32.28 26.12
N GLU A 79 5.25 32.78 26.21
CA GLU A 79 4.67 33.67 25.19
C GLU A 79 5.45 34.99 25.07
N ALA A 80 6.04 35.47 26.18
CA ALA A 80 6.88 36.67 26.16
C ALA A 80 8.24 36.46 25.49
N ALA A 81 8.75 35.22 25.51
CA ALA A 81 9.93 34.79 24.77
C ALA A 81 9.66 34.58 23.27
N SER A 82 8.38 34.62 22.86
CA SER A 82 7.92 34.24 21.50
C SER A 82 8.08 32.75 21.21
N GLU A 83 8.03 31.95 22.26
CA GLU A 83 8.06 30.48 22.22
C GLU A 83 6.63 29.92 22.29
N GLU A 84 6.47 28.65 21.91
CA GLU A 84 5.16 28.00 21.87
C GLU A 84 4.83 27.28 23.17
N TRP A 85 3.59 27.43 23.63
CA TRP A 85 3.07 26.76 24.81
C TRP A 85 2.23 25.57 24.37
N LEU A 86 2.83 24.39 24.36
CA LEU A 86 2.28 23.17 23.80
C LEU A 86 1.67 22.28 24.89
N PRO A 87 0.53 21.63 24.64
CA PRO A 87 0.07 20.49 25.42
C PRO A 87 1.17 19.42 25.51
N LEU A 88 1.30 18.76 26.66
CA LEU A 88 2.29 17.68 26.83
C LEU A 88 2.03 16.49 25.90
N ILE A 89 0.76 16.23 25.55
CA ILE A 89 0.43 15.15 24.62
C ILE A 89 1.04 15.42 23.23
N ASP A 90 1.10 16.67 22.79
CA ASP A 90 1.66 17.03 21.48
C ASP A 90 3.16 16.72 21.37
N VAL A 91 3.86 16.55 22.49
CA VAL A 91 5.26 16.07 22.50
C VAL A 91 5.37 14.63 22.02
N PHE A 92 4.36 13.81 22.29
CA PHE A 92 4.29 12.42 21.84
C PHE A 92 3.71 12.28 20.44
N THR A 93 2.94 13.26 19.98
CA THR A 93 2.18 13.14 18.73
C THR A 93 2.61 14.11 17.63
N GLY A 94 3.61 14.96 17.87
CA GLY A 94 3.98 16.06 16.96
C GLY A 94 2.84 17.05 16.68
N GLY A 95 1.81 17.08 17.53
CA GLY A 95 0.57 17.84 17.30
C GLY A 95 -0.48 17.14 16.40
N ASP A 96 -0.18 15.98 15.81
CA ASP A 96 -1.16 15.15 15.11
C ASP A 96 -1.71 14.04 16.01
N PRO A 97 -2.98 14.10 16.45
CA PRO A 97 -3.57 13.05 17.27
C PRO A 97 -3.63 11.66 16.60
N ALA A 98 -3.45 11.55 15.27
CA ALA A 98 -3.34 10.25 14.60
C ALA A 98 -2.04 9.51 14.90
N SER A 99 -0.95 10.25 15.19
CA SER A 99 0.37 9.72 15.53
C SER A 99 0.51 9.39 17.02
N ALA A 100 -0.60 9.37 17.78
CA ALA A 100 -0.54 9.00 19.18
C ALA A 100 -0.18 7.51 19.33
N PRO A 101 0.76 7.15 20.24
CA PRO A 101 1.13 5.75 20.42
C PRO A 101 -0.05 4.91 20.93
N TYR A 102 0.06 3.59 20.79
CA TYR A 102 -1.01 2.66 21.16
C TYR A 102 -0.55 1.66 22.23
N LEU A 103 -1.46 1.30 23.13
CA LEU A 103 -1.40 0.07 23.89
C LEU A 103 -2.43 -0.92 23.36
N ILE A 104 -2.01 -2.15 23.08
CA ILE A 104 -2.89 -3.17 22.49
C ILE A 104 -3.11 -4.29 23.51
N PHE A 105 -4.36 -4.46 23.96
CA PHE A 105 -4.72 -5.50 24.92
C PHE A 105 -5.24 -6.75 24.22
N GLY A 106 -4.51 -7.86 24.38
CA GLY A 106 -4.87 -9.18 23.90
C GLY A 106 -5.86 -9.90 24.82
N ALA A 107 -6.71 -10.74 24.21
CA ALA A 107 -7.65 -11.59 24.96
C ALA A 107 -6.97 -12.74 25.73
N ASP A 108 -5.67 -12.94 25.52
CA ASP A 108 -4.81 -13.93 26.17
C ASP A 108 -4.20 -13.44 27.50
N GLY A 109 -4.42 -12.19 27.87
CA GLY A 109 -3.86 -11.58 29.07
C GLY A 109 -2.45 -11.01 28.86
N LEU A 110 -2.05 -10.82 27.60
CA LEU A 110 -0.87 -10.07 27.22
C LEU A 110 -1.27 -8.72 26.64
N PHE A 111 -0.49 -7.68 26.94
CA PHE A 111 -0.58 -6.39 26.26
C PHE A 111 0.69 -6.19 25.45
N MET A 112 0.58 -5.46 24.34
CA MET A 112 1.71 -4.97 23.58
C MET A 112 1.92 -3.49 23.92
N ASN A 113 3.15 -3.13 24.27
CA ASN A 113 3.57 -1.75 24.46
C ASN A 113 3.80 -1.06 23.09
N PRO A 114 4.12 0.24 23.04
CA PRO A 114 4.41 0.95 21.79
C PRO A 114 5.58 0.35 21.00
N ASP A 115 6.57 -0.23 21.70
CA ASP A 115 7.74 -0.89 21.09
C ASP A 115 7.43 -2.31 20.57
N CYS A 116 6.16 -2.72 20.59
CA CYS A 116 5.67 -4.04 20.19
C CYS A 116 6.18 -5.24 21.00
N ASP A 117 6.75 -4.97 22.17
CA ASP A 117 7.04 -5.99 23.16
C ASP A 117 5.77 -6.42 23.90
N SER A 118 5.67 -7.73 24.12
CA SER A 118 4.49 -8.38 24.70
C SER A 118 4.70 -8.72 26.16
N PHE A 119 3.91 -8.10 27.04
CA PHE A 119 4.02 -8.23 28.49
C PHE A 119 2.72 -8.72 29.14
N PRO A 120 2.78 -9.40 30.29
CA PRO A 120 1.59 -9.83 31.00
C PRO A 120 0.84 -8.67 31.68
N PHE A 121 -0.49 -8.74 31.65
CA PHE A 121 -1.33 -7.88 32.49
C PHE A 121 -2.38 -8.68 33.26
N THR A 122 -2.88 -8.09 34.35
CA THR A 122 -3.99 -8.63 35.14
C THR A 122 -5.02 -7.55 35.44
N VAL A 123 -6.27 -7.97 35.64
CA VAL A 123 -7.39 -7.07 35.95
C VAL A 123 -8.06 -7.50 37.25
N ASP A 124 -8.16 -6.59 38.22
CA ASP A 124 -8.94 -6.74 39.45
C ASP A 124 -9.96 -5.59 39.57
N GLY A 125 -11.20 -5.86 39.16
CA GLY A 125 -12.26 -4.85 39.12
C GLY A 125 -12.00 -3.78 38.07
N THR A 126 -11.75 -2.54 38.49
CA THR A 126 -11.36 -1.42 37.61
C THR A 126 -9.85 -1.27 37.47
N THR A 127 -9.05 -2.01 38.23
CA THR A 127 -7.59 -1.84 38.26
C THR A 127 -6.93 -2.83 37.34
N ILE A 128 -6.10 -2.33 36.44
CA ILE A 128 -5.22 -3.09 35.56
C ILE A 128 -3.81 -3.00 36.15
N THR A 129 -3.09 -4.12 36.21
CA THR A 129 -1.68 -4.17 36.59
C THR A 129 -0.90 -4.78 35.44
N MET A 130 0.02 -4.00 34.89
CA MET A 130 0.92 -4.36 33.80
C MET A 130 2.31 -4.54 34.40
N VAL A 131 3.01 -5.58 33.96
CA VAL A 131 4.35 -5.90 34.46
C VAL A 131 5.26 -6.01 33.24
N GLU A 132 6.14 -5.03 33.08
CA GLU A 132 7.18 -5.03 32.07
C GLU A 132 8.45 -5.58 32.72
N ASP A 133 9.10 -6.51 32.03
CA ASP A 133 10.31 -7.13 32.53
C ASP A 133 11.40 -7.17 31.47
N HIS A 134 12.61 -6.79 31.86
CA HIS A 134 13.76 -6.70 30.98
C HIS A 134 14.97 -7.37 31.65
N CYS A 135 15.86 -7.90 30.82
CA CYS A 135 17.11 -8.47 31.29
C CYS A 135 18.28 -7.72 30.69
N ASN A 136 19.07 -7.04 31.52
CA ASN A 136 20.17 -6.20 31.08
C ASN A 136 21.53 -6.82 31.38
N ASP A 137 22.52 -6.63 30.52
CA ASP A 137 23.91 -7.01 30.77
C ASP A 137 24.61 -6.05 31.77
N ASP A 138 25.86 -6.34 32.14
CA ASP A 138 26.65 -5.49 33.05
C ASP A 138 26.92 -4.05 32.52
N LYS A 139 26.55 -3.76 31.27
CA LYS A 139 26.65 -2.43 30.63
C LYS A 139 25.29 -1.76 30.43
N GLY A 140 24.18 -2.43 30.77
CA GLY A 140 22.83 -1.95 30.55
C GLY A 140 22.28 -2.27 29.16
N ASP A 141 22.94 -3.16 28.40
CA ASP A 141 22.44 -3.59 27.09
C ASP A 141 21.42 -4.73 27.26
N ASP A 142 20.31 -4.69 26.53
CA ASP A 142 19.26 -5.71 26.61
C ASP A 142 19.78 -7.11 26.22
N MET A 143 19.29 -8.11 26.95
CA MET A 143 19.63 -9.52 26.80
C MET A 143 18.35 -10.35 26.69
N ASP A 144 18.24 -11.12 25.62
CA ASP A 144 17.15 -12.09 25.46
C ASP A 144 17.24 -13.18 26.55
N ALA A 145 16.32 -13.13 27.52
CA ALA A 145 16.18 -14.11 28.58
C ALA A 145 14.69 -14.34 28.91
N PRO A 146 14.20 -15.59 28.88
CA PRO A 146 12.77 -15.87 29.08
C PRO A 146 12.29 -15.78 30.54
N ASP A 147 13.21 -15.64 31.50
CA ASP A 147 12.92 -15.48 32.93
C ASP A 147 14.13 -14.94 33.72
N GLU A 148 13.86 -14.40 34.92
CA GLU A 148 14.88 -13.90 35.88
C GLU A 148 16.01 -14.92 36.13
N ALA A 149 15.68 -16.22 36.18
CA ALA A 149 16.65 -17.26 36.47
C ALA A 149 17.62 -17.49 35.29
N ALA A 150 17.11 -17.42 34.06
CA ALA A 150 17.89 -17.47 32.83
C ALA A 150 18.76 -16.22 32.69
N CYS A 151 18.20 -15.04 32.97
CA CYS A 151 18.91 -13.76 32.97
C CYS A 151 20.12 -13.78 33.93
N THR A 152 19.87 -14.14 35.19
CA THR A 152 20.92 -14.27 36.21
C THR A 152 21.95 -15.33 35.84
N ALA A 153 21.54 -16.42 35.19
CA ALA A 153 22.45 -17.48 34.74
C ALA A 153 23.33 -17.04 33.56
N ALA A 154 22.83 -16.15 32.70
CA ALA A 154 23.58 -15.51 31.63
C ALA A 154 24.53 -14.42 32.14
N GLY A 155 24.34 -13.98 33.39
CA GLY A 155 25.13 -12.93 34.03
C GLY A 155 24.52 -11.55 33.89
N GLY A 156 23.25 -11.45 33.48
CA GLY A 156 22.49 -10.21 33.45
C GLY A 156 21.77 -9.90 34.77
N SER A 157 21.18 -8.72 34.83
CA SER A 157 20.31 -8.21 35.89
C SER A 157 18.87 -8.15 35.38
N TRP A 158 17.94 -8.69 36.16
CA TRP A 158 16.51 -8.64 35.83
C TRP A 158 15.88 -7.40 36.46
N GLU A 159 15.20 -6.59 35.66
CA GLU A 159 14.50 -5.40 36.07
C GLU A 159 13.02 -5.58 35.79
N GLU A 160 12.18 -5.34 36.79
CA GLU A 160 10.72 -5.49 36.71
C GLU A 160 10.11 -4.12 37.01
N HIS A 161 9.37 -3.57 36.05
CA HIS A 161 8.62 -2.33 36.19
C HIS A 161 7.13 -2.67 36.28
N THR A 162 6.45 -2.12 37.29
CA THR A 162 5.02 -2.38 37.50
C THR A 162 4.23 -1.11 37.27
N ILE A 163 3.41 -1.12 36.23
CA ILE A 163 2.56 0.00 35.85
C ILE A 163 1.12 -0.32 36.24
N THR A 164 0.41 0.67 36.78
CA THR A 164 -1.01 0.51 37.17
C THR A 164 -1.92 1.40 36.34
N ALA A 165 -3.03 0.85 35.84
CA ALA A 165 -4.06 1.63 35.19
C ALA A 165 -5.43 1.44 35.85
N THR A 166 -6.29 2.44 35.73
CA THR A 166 -7.67 2.42 36.25
C THR A 166 -8.65 2.65 35.11
N ILE A 167 -9.65 1.77 35.00
CA ILE A 167 -10.77 1.90 34.06
C ILE A 167 -11.78 2.90 34.62
N ASN A 168 -12.00 3.99 33.89
CA ASN A 168 -12.95 5.03 34.25
C ASN A 168 -14.38 4.64 33.86
N ALA A 169 -15.37 5.29 34.49
CA ALA A 169 -16.77 4.95 34.30
C ALA A 169 -17.30 5.19 32.86
N ASP A 170 -16.59 5.99 32.06
CA ASP A 170 -16.88 6.27 30.65
C ASP A 170 -16.18 5.30 29.68
N GLY A 171 -15.36 4.37 30.18
CA GLY A 171 -14.61 3.40 29.39
C GLY A 171 -13.21 3.85 28.99
N THR A 172 -12.81 5.09 29.31
CA THR A 172 -11.41 5.51 29.20
C THR A 172 -10.55 4.84 30.27
N MET A 173 -9.23 4.86 30.09
CA MET A 173 -8.28 4.37 31.08
C MET A 173 -7.34 5.47 31.53
N THR A 174 -6.96 5.41 32.80
CA THR A 174 -5.92 6.28 33.35
C THR A 174 -4.77 5.41 33.83
N LEU A 175 -3.67 5.44 33.12
CA LEU A 175 -2.41 4.79 33.47
C LEU A 175 -1.59 5.75 34.33
N VAL A 176 -1.01 5.21 35.40
CA VAL A 176 -0.18 5.93 36.35
C VAL A 176 1.15 5.21 36.48
N ASP A 177 2.22 5.92 36.17
CA ASP A 177 3.58 5.50 36.38
C ASP A 177 4.28 6.48 37.33
N GLY A 178 4.83 5.98 38.43
CA GLY A 178 5.39 6.79 39.50
C GLY A 178 6.80 6.35 39.84
N ASP A 179 7.73 7.30 39.82
CA ASP A 179 9.10 7.13 40.29
C ASP A 179 9.26 7.81 41.66
N ASP A 180 9.76 7.04 42.64
CA ASP A 180 10.11 7.52 43.99
C ASP A 180 11.39 8.41 43.99
N GLY A 181 12.04 8.55 42.85
CA GLY A 181 13.30 9.23 42.64
C GLY A 181 14.48 8.30 42.91
N HIS A 182 15.52 8.42 42.09
CA HIS A 182 16.69 7.56 42.17
C HIS A 182 17.99 8.34 41.97
N CYS A 183 19.11 7.68 42.25
CA CYS A 183 20.44 8.22 42.00
C CYS A 183 20.99 7.63 40.71
N ASP A 184 21.67 8.42 39.87
CA ASP A 184 22.38 7.94 38.68
C ASP A 184 23.35 6.79 38.98
N ASN A 185 23.75 6.67 40.24
CA ASN A 185 24.48 5.52 40.74
C ASN A 185 23.60 4.68 41.66
N SER A 186 23.18 3.52 41.15
CA SER A 186 22.33 2.53 41.82
C SER A 186 22.86 1.99 43.15
N ILE A 187 24.12 2.28 43.52
CA ILE A 187 24.66 1.94 44.85
C ILE A 187 24.05 2.81 45.97
N TYR A 188 23.52 3.99 45.64
CA TYR A 188 23.00 4.95 46.61
C TYR A 188 21.48 5.10 46.47
N GLU A 189 20.75 4.53 47.42
CA GLU A 189 19.27 4.52 47.42
C GLU A 189 18.64 5.78 48.04
N THR A 190 19.44 6.77 48.44
CA THR A 190 18.93 7.99 49.08
C THR A 190 19.60 9.24 48.53
N GLU A 191 18.81 10.31 48.36
CA GLU A 191 19.28 11.62 47.91
C GLU A 191 20.49 12.11 48.73
N GLU A 192 20.44 11.94 50.06
CA GLU A 192 21.52 12.39 50.96
C GLU A 192 22.84 11.67 50.66
N GLU A 193 22.80 10.37 50.40
CA GLU A 193 23.99 9.58 50.07
C GLU A 193 24.47 9.84 48.65
N CYS A 194 23.56 10.00 47.69
CA CYS A 194 23.84 10.28 46.29
C CYS A 194 24.61 11.61 46.13
N VAL A 195 24.02 12.69 46.64
CA VAL A 195 24.62 14.04 46.58
C VAL A 195 25.92 14.12 47.37
N ALA A 196 26.01 13.41 48.51
CA ALA A 196 27.24 13.36 49.30
C ALA A 196 28.42 12.69 48.56
N ASN A 197 28.13 11.81 47.60
CA ASN A 197 29.12 11.13 46.77
C ASN A 197 29.29 11.77 45.38
N LEU A 198 28.73 12.97 45.17
CA LEU A 198 28.82 13.76 43.93
C LEU A 198 28.16 13.11 42.72
N TYR A 199 27.13 12.29 42.95
CA TYR A 199 26.22 11.83 41.91
C TYR A 199 24.97 12.71 41.88
N GLU A 200 24.29 12.72 40.75
CA GLU A 200 23.03 13.45 40.54
C GLU A 200 21.86 12.61 41.03
N TRP A 201 20.88 13.30 41.62
CA TRP A 201 19.66 12.68 42.14
C TRP A 201 18.51 13.16 41.28
N GLU A 202 17.81 12.22 40.67
CA GLU A 202 16.57 12.47 39.97
C GLU A 202 15.42 12.49 40.99
N GLY A 203 14.68 13.61 41.01
CA GLY A 203 13.59 13.80 41.95
C GLY A 203 12.42 12.85 41.67
N PRO A 204 11.56 12.57 42.68
CA PRO A 204 10.36 11.78 42.46
C PRO A 204 9.45 12.46 41.43
N SER A 205 8.95 11.67 40.48
CA SER A 205 8.07 12.13 39.43
C SER A 205 6.93 11.14 39.25
N CYS A 206 5.81 11.58 38.67
CA CYS A 206 4.73 10.68 38.32
C CYS A 206 4.07 11.17 37.04
N MET A 207 3.87 10.25 36.11
CA MET A 207 3.20 10.47 34.84
C MET A 207 1.82 9.82 34.89
N GLN A 208 0.81 10.60 34.52
CA GLN A 208 -0.55 10.10 34.33
C GLN A 208 -0.91 10.22 32.85
N LEU A 209 -1.24 9.08 32.24
CA LEU A 209 -1.63 8.95 30.84
C LEU A 209 -3.12 8.60 30.74
N GLU A 210 -3.85 9.29 29.89
CA GLU A 210 -5.25 9.01 29.57
C GLU A 210 -5.34 8.26 28.24
N LEU A 211 -5.96 7.09 28.23
CA LEU A 211 -6.13 6.26 27.04
C LEU A 211 -7.59 6.11 26.65
N THR A 212 -7.85 6.14 25.34
CA THR A 212 -9.18 5.94 24.76
C THR A 212 -9.16 4.79 23.76
N HIS A 213 -10.18 3.94 23.82
CA HIS A 213 -10.32 2.81 22.90
C HIS A 213 -10.52 3.30 21.46
N ASP A 214 -9.73 2.76 20.54
CA ASP A 214 -9.85 2.99 19.12
C ASP A 214 -10.47 1.77 18.42
N GLU A 215 -11.65 1.96 17.80
CA GLU A 215 -12.32 0.89 17.04
C GLU A 215 -11.80 0.75 15.61
N THR A 216 -11.03 1.72 15.12
CA THR A 216 -10.54 1.79 13.73
C THR A 216 -9.12 1.27 13.57
N HIS A 217 -8.35 1.26 14.64
CA HIS A 217 -7.04 0.63 14.68
C HIS A 217 -7.19 -0.90 14.54
N ASP A 218 -6.41 -1.51 13.64
CA ASP A 218 -6.55 -2.91 13.22
C ASP A 218 -5.98 -3.93 14.22
N GLY A 219 -5.31 -3.45 15.27
CA GLY A 219 -4.73 -4.25 16.33
C GLY A 219 -3.34 -4.80 15.99
N ILE A 220 -2.73 -4.33 14.90
CA ILE A 220 -1.34 -4.61 14.54
C ILE A 220 -0.45 -3.61 15.26
N CYS A 221 0.55 -4.11 15.99
CA CYS A 221 1.64 -3.28 16.47
C CYS A 221 2.68 -3.23 15.36
N VAL A 222 3.03 -2.03 14.92
CA VAL A 222 4.14 -1.80 14.01
C VAL A 222 5.29 -1.32 14.89
N PRO A 223 6.36 -2.12 15.07
CA PRO A 223 7.50 -1.65 15.85
C PRO A 223 8.04 -0.39 15.17
N GLU A 224 8.53 0.56 15.97
CA GLU A 224 9.56 1.47 15.47
C GLU A 224 10.74 0.55 15.13
N ASP A 225 10.77 -0.03 13.93
CA ASP A 225 11.91 -0.84 13.54
C ASP A 225 13.11 0.13 13.59
N ASP A 226 14.17 -0.23 14.30
CA ASP A 226 15.50 0.34 14.10
C ASP A 226 15.98 0.21 12.62
N ASP A 227 15.19 -0.47 11.78
CA ASP A 227 15.36 -0.70 10.35
C ASP A 227 14.25 -0.03 9.47
N GLU A 228 13.21 0.57 10.06
CA GLU A 228 12.30 1.48 9.36
C GLU A 228 12.86 2.88 9.62
N CYS A 229 13.23 3.58 8.55
CA CYS A 229 13.47 5.01 8.67
C CYS A 229 12.12 5.65 8.98
N ASP A 230 11.80 5.78 10.26
CA ASP A 230 10.75 6.68 10.70
C ASP A 230 11.09 8.06 10.12
N GLU A 231 10.05 8.60 9.48
CA GLU A 231 9.98 9.86 8.75
C GLU A 231 11.06 10.88 9.16
N ASP A 232 12.02 11.07 8.24
CA ASP A 232 12.77 12.31 7.99
C ASP A 232 13.25 13.15 9.19
N SER A 233 14.00 12.58 10.17
CA SER A 233 14.71 13.46 11.13
C SER A 233 16.18 13.16 11.46
N ASP A 234 16.69 11.93 11.33
CA ASP A 234 18.06 11.64 11.79
C ASP A 234 19.06 11.13 10.73
N CYS A 235 18.62 10.84 9.49
CA CYS A 235 19.53 10.68 8.35
C CYS A 235 18.95 11.30 7.07
N ASP A 236 19.63 12.33 6.56
CA ASP A 236 19.48 12.86 5.20
C ASP A 236 19.58 11.67 4.20
N SER A 237 18.52 11.39 3.43
CA SER A 237 18.34 10.20 2.55
C SER A 237 19.48 9.95 1.54
N ASN A 238 20.37 10.93 1.34
CA ASN A 238 21.54 10.83 0.49
C ASN A 238 22.78 10.16 1.13
N TYR A 239 22.69 9.68 2.38
CA TYR A 239 23.82 9.03 3.06
C TYR A 239 23.62 7.56 3.41
N CYS A 240 22.57 6.90 2.93
CA CYS A 240 22.41 5.45 3.13
C CYS A 240 23.08 4.66 2.00
N ASN A 241 23.85 3.62 2.34
CA ASN A 241 24.34 2.67 1.34
C ASN A 241 23.26 1.61 1.01
N SER A 242 23.51 0.79 -0.01
CA SER A 242 22.59 -0.27 -0.46
C SER A 242 22.29 -1.38 0.55
N ASP A 243 22.97 -1.37 1.70
CA ASP A 243 22.78 -2.31 2.81
C ASP A 243 22.16 -1.61 4.05
N GLY A 244 21.74 -0.33 3.95
CA GLY A 244 21.02 0.40 5.00
C GLY A 244 21.88 1.14 6.04
N GLU A 245 23.21 1.22 5.91
CA GLU A 245 24.05 1.97 6.88
C GLU A 245 24.22 3.45 6.48
N CYS A 246 24.03 4.39 7.43
CA CYS A 246 24.33 5.83 7.23
C CYS A 246 25.85 6.11 7.11
N ILE A 247 26.22 6.91 6.13
CA ILE A 247 27.59 7.38 5.85
C ILE A 247 27.76 8.78 6.45
N ASP A 248 28.60 8.89 7.47
CA ASP A 248 28.94 10.11 8.23
C ASP A 248 29.10 11.39 7.34
N CYS A 249 28.23 12.38 7.54
CA CYS A 249 28.23 13.65 6.81
C CYS A 249 29.47 14.49 7.18
N PRO A 250 30.35 14.86 6.23
CA PRO A 250 31.65 15.44 6.57
C PRO A 250 31.54 16.94 6.91
N TYR A 251 31.30 17.27 8.19
CA TYR A 251 31.67 18.46 8.99
C TYR A 251 31.78 19.89 8.39
N GLU A 252 31.48 20.17 7.12
CA GLU A 252 31.77 21.47 6.50
C GLU A 252 30.66 22.13 5.66
N TYR A 253 29.44 21.57 5.55
CA TYR A 253 28.33 22.25 4.87
C TYR A 253 27.02 22.23 5.66
N ASP A 254 26.34 23.38 5.66
CA ASP A 254 25.10 23.72 6.37
C ASP A 254 23.91 23.42 5.46
N CYS A 255 23.06 22.45 5.82
CA CYS A 255 21.88 22.01 5.06
C CYS A 255 20.62 22.85 5.35
N SER A 256 20.71 24.00 6.02
CA SER A 256 19.56 24.87 6.22
C SER A 256 19.24 25.71 4.95
N GLY A 257 18.39 25.15 4.07
CA GLY A 257 17.96 25.78 2.82
C GLY A 257 16.54 26.37 2.86
N GLU A 258 16.45 27.70 2.87
CA GLU A 258 15.42 28.60 2.29
C GLU A 258 13.89 28.40 2.46
N CYS A 259 13.31 27.31 2.96
CA CYS A 259 11.89 27.27 3.37
C CYS A 259 11.77 27.82 4.81
N GLY A 260 11.17 29.00 4.94
CA GLY A 260 11.16 29.75 6.19
C GLY A 260 10.13 29.25 7.20
N GLY A 261 10.53 28.31 8.03
CA GLY A 261 9.90 27.98 9.32
C GLY A 261 9.00 26.75 9.29
N GLY A 262 9.35 25.74 10.09
CA GLY A 262 8.49 24.66 10.57
C GLY A 262 8.02 23.62 9.56
N ASP A 263 7.75 24.02 8.32
CA ASP A 263 7.17 23.16 7.31
C ASP A 263 8.28 22.62 6.39
N GLU A 264 8.35 21.30 6.33
CA GLU A 264 9.21 20.51 5.45
C GLU A 264 8.94 20.90 3.99
N GLY A 265 10.00 21.19 3.24
CA GLY A 265 9.86 21.22 1.79
C GLY A 265 9.85 19.80 1.25
N TYR A 266 9.03 19.59 0.22
CA TYR A 266 8.90 18.36 -0.52
C TYR A 266 10.04 18.26 -1.54
N GLN A 267 10.76 17.14 -1.53
CA GLN A 267 11.62 16.79 -2.65
C GLN A 267 10.75 16.23 -3.77
N CYS A 268 10.69 16.98 -4.85
CA CYS A 268 9.86 16.65 -5.99
C CYS A 268 10.48 15.52 -6.80
N SER A 269 9.68 14.83 -7.61
CA SER A 269 10.18 13.66 -8.33
C SER A 269 11.24 14.02 -9.39
N ASP A 270 11.39 15.30 -9.76
CA ASP A 270 12.47 15.81 -10.62
C ASP A 270 13.76 16.16 -9.86
N GLY A 271 13.79 15.94 -8.55
CA GLY A 271 14.90 16.27 -7.65
C GLY A 271 14.97 17.74 -7.24
N SER A 272 13.96 18.57 -7.58
CA SER A 272 13.82 19.92 -7.04
C SER A 272 13.16 19.91 -5.64
N TYR A 273 13.17 21.06 -4.96
CA TYR A 273 12.69 21.18 -3.57
C TYR A 273 11.69 22.33 -3.48
N GLU A 274 10.45 22.03 -3.10
CA GLU A 274 9.34 23.00 -3.05
C GLU A 274 8.62 22.92 -1.71
N CYS A 275 8.15 24.05 -1.16
CA CYS A 275 7.59 24.05 0.19
C CYS A 275 6.14 23.48 0.29
N ASN A 276 5.54 22.98 -0.80
CA ASN A 276 4.25 22.26 -0.81
C ASN A 276 4.26 21.14 -1.87
N GLU A 277 3.60 20.01 -1.62
CA GLU A 277 3.46 18.89 -2.59
C GLU A 277 2.77 19.33 -3.89
N GLU A 278 1.76 20.20 -3.80
CA GLU A 278 1.06 20.75 -4.98
C GLU A 278 1.96 21.65 -5.85
N ASP A 279 3.06 22.16 -5.28
CA ASP A 279 4.05 22.96 -5.99
C ASP A 279 5.18 22.09 -6.57
N CYS A 280 5.22 20.79 -6.26
CA CYS A 280 6.25 19.91 -6.77
C CYS A 280 6.09 19.64 -8.27
N PRO A 281 7.16 19.82 -9.08
CA PRO A 281 7.16 19.37 -10.45
C PRO A 281 6.93 17.86 -10.47
N VAL A 282 5.82 17.46 -11.07
CA VAL A 282 5.55 16.07 -11.39
C VAL A 282 6.64 15.60 -12.36
N ASN A 283 7.46 14.65 -11.96
CA ASN A 283 8.39 13.93 -12.84
C ASN A 283 7.76 12.61 -13.26
N VAL A 284 7.67 12.45 -14.57
CA VAL A 284 7.13 11.27 -15.24
C VAL A 284 8.24 10.42 -15.86
N LEU A 285 9.51 10.73 -15.61
CA LEU A 285 10.63 10.01 -16.21
C LEU A 285 10.77 8.62 -15.64
N GLY A 286 11.03 7.65 -16.51
CA GLY A 286 11.22 6.24 -16.14
C GLY A 286 10.38 5.29 -16.97
N THR A 287 10.53 4.00 -16.66
CA THR A 287 9.76 2.93 -17.30
C THR A 287 8.53 2.61 -16.45
N TYR A 288 7.36 2.56 -17.08
CA TYR A 288 6.10 2.20 -16.48
C TYR A 288 5.60 0.90 -17.12
N VAL A 289 5.05 0.01 -16.29
CA VAL A 289 4.47 -1.26 -16.73
C VAL A 289 2.98 -1.26 -16.39
N ALA A 290 2.15 -1.67 -17.33
CA ALA A 290 0.71 -1.79 -17.08
C ALA A 290 0.45 -2.91 -16.06
N ILE A 291 -0.28 -2.57 -15.00
CA ILE A 291 -0.61 -3.49 -13.89
C ILE A 291 -2.09 -3.88 -13.88
N SER A 292 -2.95 -3.06 -14.47
CA SER A 292 -4.37 -3.35 -14.60
C SER A 292 -4.99 -2.61 -15.78
N ALA A 293 -6.05 -3.21 -16.33
CA ALA A 293 -6.91 -2.58 -17.33
C ALA A 293 -8.38 -2.89 -17.02
N GLU A 294 -9.23 -1.89 -17.15
CA GLU A 294 -10.68 -1.97 -16.92
C GLU A 294 -11.42 -1.29 -18.09
N MET A 295 -12.40 -1.97 -18.68
CA MET A 295 -13.25 -1.46 -19.75
C MET A 295 -14.61 -1.08 -19.19
N HIS A 296 -15.08 0.13 -19.47
CA HIS A 296 -16.38 0.66 -19.10
C HIS A 296 -17.30 0.71 -20.31
N PRO A 297 -18.29 -0.21 -20.40
CA PRO A 297 -19.28 -0.19 -21.47
C PRO A 297 -20.11 1.10 -21.44
N GLY A 298 -20.23 1.79 -22.57
CA GLY A 298 -20.99 3.04 -22.68
C GLY A 298 -20.15 4.32 -22.60
N GLY A 299 -18.82 4.22 -22.53
CA GLY A 299 -17.89 5.33 -22.77
C GLY A 299 -17.62 6.23 -21.56
N ASP A 300 -17.98 5.82 -20.34
CA ASP A 300 -17.74 6.61 -19.12
C ASP A 300 -16.85 5.86 -18.13
N CYS A 301 -15.53 6.13 -18.14
CA CYS A 301 -14.59 5.55 -17.18
C CYS A 301 -14.87 5.92 -15.71
N SER A 302 -15.79 6.85 -15.41
CA SER A 302 -16.21 7.13 -14.03
C SER A 302 -17.39 6.27 -13.56
N ALA A 303 -17.97 5.46 -14.44
CA ALA A 303 -19.10 4.60 -14.12
C ALA A 303 -18.65 3.35 -13.34
N ASN A 304 -19.49 2.88 -12.42
CA ASN A 304 -19.21 1.68 -11.61
C ASN A 304 -19.79 0.43 -12.29
N ASP A 305 -19.36 0.21 -13.53
CA ASP A 305 -19.77 -0.87 -14.43
C ASP A 305 -18.60 -1.47 -15.21
N GLY A 306 -17.37 -1.13 -14.82
CA GLY A 306 -16.18 -1.58 -15.51
C GLY A 306 -15.96 -3.09 -15.37
N VAL A 307 -15.29 -3.61 -16.39
CA VAL A 307 -15.08 -5.03 -16.63
C VAL A 307 -13.59 -5.24 -16.86
N THR A 308 -12.96 -6.13 -16.10
CA THR A 308 -11.50 -6.35 -16.15
C THR A 308 -11.06 -7.40 -17.16
N GLY A 309 -11.96 -7.89 -18.00
CA GLY A 309 -11.71 -9.00 -18.92
C GLY A 309 -12.76 -9.14 -20.00
N ILE A 310 -12.43 -9.93 -21.02
CA ILE A 310 -13.29 -10.20 -22.16
C ILE A 310 -13.58 -11.70 -22.19
N CYS A 311 -14.84 -12.03 -22.48
CA CYS A 311 -15.23 -13.40 -22.76
C CYS A 311 -15.10 -13.73 -24.25
N THR A 312 -14.09 -14.51 -24.61
CA THR A 312 -13.83 -14.89 -26.01
C THR A 312 -14.88 -15.83 -26.61
N THR A 313 -15.74 -16.42 -25.77
CA THR A 313 -16.75 -17.41 -26.16
C THR A 313 -18.18 -16.85 -26.19
N ASP A 314 -18.41 -15.71 -25.53
CA ASP A 314 -19.68 -14.99 -25.47
C ASP A 314 -19.43 -13.50 -25.22
N SER A 315 -19.52 -12.68 -26.26
CA SER A 315 -19.29 -11.24 -26.17
C SER A 315 -20.30 -10.48 -25.30
N THR A 316 -21.37 -11.14 -24.83
CA THR A 316 -22.36 -10.52 -23.93
C THR A 316 -22.07 -10.78 -22.46
N ALA A 317 -21.10 -11.64 -22.13
CA ALA A 317 -20.71 -11.93 -20.76
C ALA A 317 -19.79 -10.82 -20.22
N THR A 318 -20.21 -10.18 -19.13
CA THR A 318 -19.45 -9.11 -18.47
C THR A 318 -18.75 -9.59 -17.20
N SER A 319 -18.66 -10.90 -16.98
CA SER A 319 -17.94 -11.49 -15.85
C SER A 319 -17.44 -12.89 -16.17
N GLU A 320 -16.34 -13.28 -15.52
CA GLU A 320 -15.76 -14.63 -15.65
C GLU A 320 -16.79 -15.74 -15.38
N ALA A 321 -17.66 -15.55 -14.38
CA ALA A 321 -18.65 -16.54 -14.00
C ALA A 321 -19.75 -16.77 -15.06
N GLU A 322 -19.96 -15.79 -15.93
CA GLU A 322 -20.93 -15.86 -17.02
C GLU A 322 -20.27 -16.35 -18.32
N CYS A 323 -18.94 -16.35 -18.39
CA CYS A 323 -18.19 -16.74 -19.56
C CYS A 323 -17.97 -18.27 -19.64
N PRO A 324 -18.41 -18.93 -20.72
CA PRO A 324 -18.10 -20.33 -20.94
C PRO A 324 -16.59 -20.58 -21.11
N GLU A 325 -16.02 -21.55 -20.38
CA GLU A 325 -14.60 -21.97 -20.46
C GLU A 325 -14.15 -22.52 -21.84
N GLY A 326 -15.03 -22.51 -22.83
CA GLY A 326 -14.76 -23.01 -24.16
C GLY A 326 -15.92 -22.81 -25.10
N MET A 327 -15.76 -23.29 -26.32
CA MET A 327 -16.80 -23.24 -27.34
C MET A 327 -16.93 -24.53 -28.11
N CYS A 328 -18.15 -24.83 -28.54
CA CYS A 328 -18.41 -25.92 -29.45
C CYS A 328 -18.06 -25.48 -30.88
N PHE A 329 -17.27 -26.27 -31.63
CA PHE A 329 -16.81 -25.91 -32.98
C PHE A 329 -17.95 -25.66 -34.00
N ASP A 330 -19.14 -26.21 -33.75
CA ASP A 330 -20.32 -25.97 -34.60
C ASP A 330 -21.19 -24.78 -34.14
N GLY A 331 -20.73 -24.04 -33.11
CA GLY A 331 -21.39 -22.89 -32.51
C GLY A 331 -22.67 -23.19 -31.73
N SER A 332 -22.99 -24.46 -31.44
CA SER A 332 -24.35 -24.85 -31.02
C SER A 332 -24.57 -25.09 -29.52
N GLY A 333 -23.60 -24.79 -28.66
CA GLY A 333 -23.71 -25.03 -27.22
C GLY A 333 -22.87 -24.09 -26.36
N SER A 334 -23.39 -23.76 -25.18
CA SER A 334 -22.73 -22.94 -24.14
C SER A 334 -21.95 -23.79 -23.13
N ASP A 335 -22.01 -25.12 -23.25
CA ASP A 335 -21.26 -26.06 -22.42
C ASP A 335 -20.92 -27.34 -23.21
N GLU A 336 -19.95 -28.12 -22.72
CA GLU A 336 -19.51 -29.37 -23.34
C GLU A 336 -20.68 -30.37 -23.52
N ALA A 337 -21.63 -30.39 -22.58
CA ALA A 337 -22.77 -31.31 -22.61
C ALA A 337 -23.82 -30.94 -23.68
N SER A 338 -23.87 -29.66 -24.06
CA SER A 338 -24.74 -29.07 -25.07
C SER A 338 -24.04 -28.90 -26.43
N CYS A 339 -22.90 -29.58 -26.63
CA CYS A 339 -22.20 -29.74 -27.91
C CYS A 339 -22.47 -31.13 -28.56
N PRO A 340 -23.72 -31.51 -28.95
CA PRO A 340 -24.04 -32.85 -29.41
C PRO A 340 -23.59 -33.08 -30.87
N GLY A 341 -22.31 -33.40 -31.05
CA GLY A 341 -21.74 -33.83 -32.34
C GLY A 341 -20.57 -32.97 -32.83
N GLY A 342 -20.33 -31.81 -32.21
CA GLY A 342 -19.11 -31.01 -32.36
C GLY A 342 -18.00 -31.45 -31.41
N MET A 343 -16.79 -30.93 -31.62
CA MET A 343 -15.71 -31.00 -30.64
C MET A 343 -15.75 -29.73 -29.80
N TRP A 344 -15.60 -29.89 -28.48
CA TRP A 344 -15.48 -28.78 -27.53
C TRP A 344 -14.01 -28.36 -27.46
N TYR A 345 -13.75 -27.06 -27.60
CA TYR A 345 -12.42 -26.48 -27.53
C TYR A 345 -12.35 -25.50 -26.37
N THR A 346 -11.29 -25.59 -25.59
CA THR A 346 -10.96 -24.66 -24.48
C THR A 346 -9.82 -23.71 -24.85
N GLY A 347 -9.36 -23.77 -26.09
CA GLY A 347 -8.31 -22.94 -26.65
C GLY A 347 -7.79 -23.50 -27.97
N MET A 348 -6.83 -22.81 -28.57
CA MET A 348 -6.15 -23.23 -29.80
C MET A 348 -4.70 -22.79 -29.83
N CYS A 349 -3.86 -23.59 -30.50
CA CYS A 349 -2.46 -23.27 -30.73
C CYS A 349 -2.30 -22.36 -31.95
N GLN A 350 -1.64 -21.21 -31.78
CA GLN A 350 -1.35 -20.25 -32.85
C GLN A 350 0.03 -20.51 -33.51
N GLY A 351 0.39 -19.71 -34.53
CA GLY A 351 1.73 -19.77 -35.16
C GLY A 351 1.96 -20.91 -36.16
N GLY A 352 0.92 -21.64 -36.58
CA GLY A 352 1.05 -22.76 -37.52
C GLY A 352 1.56 -24.06 -36.89
N PHE A 353 1.66 -24.10 -35.56
CA PHE A 353 1.95 -25.28 -34.75
C PHE A 353 0.67 -26.08 -34.49
N SER A 354 0.81 -27.35 -34.15
CA SER A 354 -0.32 -28.24 -33.89
C SER A 354 -0.18 -28.90 -32.52
N GLY A 355 -0.84 -28.34 -31.51
CA GLY A 355 -1.03 -28.96 -30.20
C GLY A 355 -2.52 -29.19 -29.94
N ASP A 356 -2.88 -30.33 -29.37
CA ASP A 356 -4.28 -30.61 -28.96
C ASP A 356 -4.58 -29.98 -27.57
N ASN A 357 -3.58 -29.43 -26.89
CA ASN A 357 -3.66 -28.74 -25.61
C ASN A 357 -2.48 -27.76 -25.42
N GLU A 358 -2.58 -26.87 -24.42
CA GLU A 358 -1.59 -25.84 -24.05
C GLU A 358 -0.17 -26.39 -23.93
N ALA A 359 0.03 -27.43 -23.12
CA ALA A 359 1.35 -28.00 -22.89
C ALA A 359 2.01 -28.55 -24.17
N GLU A 360 1.23 -29.14 -25.08
CA GLU A 360 1.74 -29.60 -26.38
C GLU A 360 2.04 -28.44 -27.33
N CYS A 361 1.26 -27.36 -27.26
CA CYS A 361 1.48 -26.16 -28.06
C CYS A 361 2.78 -25.44 -27.66
N GLU A 362 2.96 -25.20 -26.36
CA GLU A 362 4.12 -24.51 -25.81
C GLU A 362 5.40 -25.35 -25.97
N GLU A 363 5.34 -26.69 -25.84
CA GLU A 363 6.49 -27.57 -26.05
C GLU A 363 6.98 -27.54 -27.52
N ASP A 364 6.08 -27.33 -28.46
CA ASP A 364 6.37 -27.16 -29.88
C ASP A 364 6.75 -25.71 -30.25
N GLY A 365 6.74 -24.79 -29.27
CA GLY A 365 7.10 -23.39 -29.43
C GLY A 365 6.01 -22.51 -30.05
N GLY A 366 4.74 -22.94 -29.97
CA GLY A 366 3.59 -22.14 -30.35
C GLY A 366 2.91 -21.50 -29.14
N ASP A 367 2.18 -20.41 -29.39
CA ASP A 367 1.43 -19.69 -28.35
C ASP A 367 0.03 -20.26 -28.21
N TRP A 368 -0.36 -20.60 -26.98
CA TRP A 368 -1.68 -21.11 -26.67
C TRP A 368 -2.66 -19.96 -26.41
N MET A 369 -3.66 -19.81 -27.27
CA MET A 369 -4.78 -18.90 -27.05
C MET A 369 -5.89 -19.65 -26.31
N GLN A 370 -6.11 -19.31 -25.04
CA GLN A 370 -7.19 -19.87 -24.24
C GLN A 370 -8.56 -19.32 -24.70
N PHE A 371 -9.58 -20.18 -24.70
CA PHE A 371 -10.98 -19.78 -24.85
C PHE A 371 -11.65 -19.65 -23.49
N GLY A 372 -12.63 -18.76 -23.41
CA GLY A 372 -13.27 -18.35 -22.17
C GLY A 372 -12.83 -16.96 -21.73
N TRP A 373 -12.86 -16.73 -20.41
CA TRP A 373 -12.53 -15.43 -19.84
C TRP A 373 -11.03 -15.16 -19.96
N MET A 374 -10.70 -13.98 -20.45
CA MET A 374 -9.33 -13.48 -20.56
C MET A 374 -9.29 -12.10 -19.90
N ASN A 375 -8.34 -11.87 -18.98
CA ASN A 375 -8.21 -10.52 -18.41
C ASN A 375 -7.75 -9.55 -19.50
N LEU A 376 -8.20 -8.30 -19.43
CA LEU A 376 -7.87 -7.27 -20.41
C LEU A 376 -6.35 -7.05 -20.48
N ILE A 377 -5.69 -7.03 -19.33
CA ILE A 377 -4.22 -6.86 -19.28
C ILE A 377 -3.49 -8.01 -19.99
N ASP A 378 -4.01 -9.24 -19.92
CA ASP A 378 -3.43 -10.39 -20.61
C ASP A 378 -3.74 -10.34 -22.12
N ALA A 379 -4.91 -9.80 -22.49
CA ALA A 379 -5.34 -9.62 -23.87
C ALA A 379 -4.53 -8.53 -24.62
N PHE A 380 -4.18 -7.44 -23.93
CA PHE A 380 -3.32 -6.38 -24.46
C PHE A 380 -1.85 -6.79 -24.54
N GLY A 381 -1.46 -7.84 -23.81
CA GLY A 381 -0.05 -8.24 -23.68
C GLY A 381 0.70 -7.36 -22.68
N ALA A 382 1.97 -7.72 -22.42
CA ALA A 382 2.82 -6.95 -21.51
C ALA A 382 3.12 -5.57 -22.11
N PHE A 383 2.32 -4.57 -21.74
CA PHE A 383 2.48 -3.19 -22.18
C PHE A 383 3.37 -2.41 -21.21
N SER A 384 4.36 -1.73 -21.77
CA SER A 384 5.27 -0.87 -21.02
C SER A 384 5.71 0.33 -21.83
N ILE A 385 5.94 1.45 -21.16
CA ILE A 385 6.36 2.71 -21.78
C ILE A 385 7.53 3.29 -21.00
N THR A 386 8.55 3.79 -21.69
CA THR A 386 9.64 4.55 -21.09
C THR A 386 9.53 6.01 -21.50
N ILE A 387 9.47 6.91 -20.51
CA ILE A 387 9.40 8.36 -20.71
C ILE A 387 10.79 8.94 -20.43
N SER A 388 11.36 9.60 -21.44
CA SER A 388 12.76 10.07 -21.45
C SER A 388 12.87 11.59 -21.28
N ASP A 389 14.02 12.05 -20.76
CA ASP A 389 14.29 13.46 -20.43
C ASP A 389 14.48 14.37 -21.66
N ASP A 390 14.67 13.78 -22.83
CA ASP A 390 14.76 14.44 -24.11
C ASP A 390 13.40 14.82 -24.71
N GLY A 391 12.30 14.48 -24.03
CA GLY A 391 10.93 14.74 -24.45
C GLY A 391 10.34 13.64 -25.34
N THR A 392 11.02 12.49 -25.46
CA THR A 392 10.52 11.31 -26.19
C THR A 392 10.01 10.23 -25.25
N PHE A 393 9.14 9.36 -25.77
CA PHE A 393 8.79 8.10 -25.13
C PHE A 393 8.93 6.95 -26.13
N GLY A 394 9.08 5.74 -25.62
CA GLY A 394 9.10 4.54 -26.45
C GLY A 394 8.90 3.25 -25.66
N ASP A 395 8.66 2.16 -26.38
CA ASP A 395 8.63 0.81 -25.81
C ASP A 395 10.03 0.44 -25.29
N PRO A 396 10.20 0.05 -24.00
CA PRO A 396 11.49 -0.42 -23.47
C PRO A 396 12.01 -1.71 -24.14
N ASN A 397 11.15 -2.45 -24.83
CA ASN A 397 11.54 -3.64 -25.60
C ASN A 397 11.96 -3.29 -27.04
N SER A 398 11.88 -2.02 -27.45
CA SER A 398 12.42 -1.60 -28.73
C SER A 398 13.93 -1.78 -28.78
N GLY A 399 14.43 -2.29 -29.90
CA GLY A 399 15.84 -2.65 -29.99
C GLY A 399 16.29 -3.02 -31.39
N CYS A 400 17.61 -3.10 -31.54
CA CYS A 400 18.23 -3.52 -32.78
C CYS A 400 18.53 -5.01 -32.76
N TYR A 401 18.24 -5.73 -33.85
CA TYR A 401 18.42 -7.17 -33.95
C TYR A 401 19.21 -7.53 -35.21
N ASP A 402 20.13 -8.48 -35.08
CA ASP A 402 20.88 -8.97 -36.22
C ASP A 402 20.07 -9.93 -37.11
N GLU A 403 20.66 -10.36 -38.24
CA GLU A 403 20.02 -11.30 -39.18
C GLU A 403 19.65 -12.68 -38.58
N THR A 404 20.04 -12.95 -37.34
CA THR A 404 19.71 -14.16 -36.59
C THR A 404 18.66 -13.94 -35.49
N GLY A 405 18.21 -12.69 -35.29
CA GLY A 405 17.25 -12.29 -34.25
C GLY A 405 17.89 -12.06 -32.88
N ASP A 406 19.23 -11.93 -32.81
CA ASP A 406 19.92 -11.63 -31.56
C ASP A 406 20.01 -10.10 -31.37
N ALA A 407 19.70 -9.62 -30.16
CA ALA A 407 19.76 -8.19 -29.83
C ALA A 407 21.20 -7.64 -29.94
N VAL A 408 21.33 -6.47 -30.54
CA VAL A 408 22.57 -5.74 -30.80
C VAL A 408 22.51 -4.41 -30.07
N ASP A 409 23.55 -4.15 -29.29
CA ASP A 409 23.70 -2.91 -28.52
C ASP A 409 24.12 -1.74 -29.44
N VAL A 410 23.14 -0.98 -29.90
CA VAL A 410 23.27 0.25 -30.69
C VAL A 410 22.29 1.30 -30.16
N GLU A 411 22.74 2.56 -30.14
CA GLU A 411 22.08 3.64 -29.39
C GLU A 411 20.83 4.22 -30.07
N ASP A 412 20.62 3.97 -31.36
CA ASP A 412 19.48 4.49 -32.11
C ASP A 412 19.18 3.65 -33.37
N GLU A 413 17.93 3.75 -33.85
CA GLU A 413 17.44 3.09 -35.07
C GLU A 413 18.32 3.41 -36.28
N ALA A 414 18.70 4.68 -36.47
CA ALA A 414 19.54 5.08 -37.60
C ALA A 414 20.91 4.37 -37.62
N SER A 415 21.48 4.12 -36.44
CA SER A 415 22.73 3.39 -36.26
C SER A 415 22.54 1.88 -36.43
N CYS A 416 21.38 1.35 -36.03
CA CYS A 416 20.98 -0.04 -36.29
C CYS A 416 20.88 -0.31 -37.79
N GLU A 417 20.16 0.55 -38.51
CA GLU A 417 19.99 0.46 -39.95
C GLU A 417 21.31 0.69 -40.72
N GLU A 418 22.15 1.64 -40.28
CA GLU A 418 23.48 1.85 -40.90
C GLU A 418 24.39 0.63 -40.71
N ALA A 419 24.24 -0.09 -39.60
CA ALA A 419 24.93 -1.36 -39.35
C ALA A 419 24.37 -2.53 -40.18
N GLY A 420 23.22 -2.36 -40.83
CA GLY A 420 22.54 -3.37 -41.63
C GLY A 420 21.81 -4.41 -40.79
N TYR A 421 21.34 -3.99 -39.61
CA TYR A 421 20.51 -4.74 -38.68
C TYR A 421 19.08 -4.22 -38.75
N ASP A 422 18.11 -5.02 -38.31
CA ASP A 422 16.69 -4.67 -38.33
C ASP A 422 16.33 -4.10 -36.95
N TRP A 423 15.70 -2.93 -36.92
CA TRP A 423 15.14 -2.36 -35.70
C TRP A 423 13.74 -2.93 -35.50
N GLU A 424 13.49 -3.55 -34.36
CA GLU A 424 12.13 -3.86 -33.92
C GLU A 424 11.73 -2.74 -32.97
N GLY A 425 10.98 -1.77 -33.50
CA GLY A 425 10.42 -0.66 -32.72
C GLY A 425 9.04 -1.04 -32.21
N GLY A 426 8.78 -0.78 -30.93
CA GLY A 426 7.42 -0.61 -30.43
C GLY A 426 6.99 0.86 -30.57
N ASP A 427 5.77 1.16 -30.15
CA ASP A 427 5.22 2.50 -30.25
C ASP A 427 6.13 3.55 -29.58
N ALA A 428 6.41 4.63 -30.30
CA ALA A 428 7.27 5.72 -29.85
C ALA A 428 6.68 7.07 -30.24
N GLY A 429 7.17 8.12 -29.58
CA GLY A 429 6.75 9.48 -29.91
C GLY A 429 7.27 10.52 -28.94
N THR A 430 6.52 11.60 -28.80
CA THR A 430 6.85 12.72 -27.92
C THR A 430 5.87 12.85 -26.78
N TRP A 431 6.31 13.43 -25.66
CA TRP A 431 5.43 13.68 -24.52
C TRP A 431 5.52 15.11 -24.01
N SER A 432 4.48 15.53 -23.30
CA SER A 432 4.45 16.80 -22.57
C SER A 432 3.62 16.65 -21.29
N LEU A 433 3.91 17.47 -20.29
CA LEU A 433 3.25 17.44 -18.99
C LEU A 433 2.73 18.83 -18.63
N ASP A 434 1.44 18.91 -18.30
CA ASP A 434 0.78 20.13 -17.81
C ASP A 434 0.12 19.83 -16.46
N GLY A 435 0.76 20.24 -15.36
CA GLY A 435 0.37 19.83 -14.02
C GLY A 435 0.47 18.31 -13.84
N SER A 436 -0.65 17.66 -13.51
CA SER A 436 -0.75 16.19 -13.39
C SER A 436 -1.24 15.51 -14.67
N THR A 437 -1.38 16.23 -15.79
CA THR A 437 -1.84 15.65 -17.07
C THR A 437 -0.66 15.40 -17.99
N LEU A 438 -0.30 14.14 -18.18
CA LEU A 438 0.65 13.67 -19.18
C LEU A 438 -0.07 13.57 -20.54
N THR A 439 0.52 14.13 -21.58
CA THR A 439 0.06 13.96 -22.98
C THR A 439 1.16 13.28 -23.76
N VAL A 440 0.88 12.11 -24.32
CA VAL A 440 1.75 11.39 -25.25
C VAL A 440 1.22 11.54 -26.66
N THR A 441 2.10 11.79 -27.61
CA THR A 441 1.80 11.92 -29.03
C THR A 441 2.65 10.91 -29.78
N PHE A 442 2.00 9.88 -30.30
CA PHE A 442 2.65 8.83 -31.08
C PHE A 442 3.17 9.41 -32.39
N ASP A 443 4.30 8.90 -32.85
CA ASP A 443 4.83 9.25 -34.14
C ASP A 443 3.92 8.70 -35.25
N SER A 444 3.85 9.42 -36.37
CA SER A 444 3.13 8.93 -37.53
C SER A 444 4.00 7.94 -38.28
N GLU A 445 3.42 6.84 -38.74
CA GLU A 445 4.14 5.79 -39.42
C GLU A 445 3.61 5.54 -40.83
N CYS A 446 4.47 4.98 -41.67
CA CYS A 446 4.12 4.57 -43.01
C CYS A 446 4.37 3.07 -43.13
N GLU A 447 3.32 2.30 -43.37
CA GLU A 447 3.41 0.85 -43.52
C GLU A 447 3.31 0.43 -44.98
N SER A 448 4.04 -0.62 -45.35
CA SER A 448 3.89 -1.23 -46.66
C SER A 448 2.69 -2.19 -46.70
N MET A 449 2.04 -2.31 -47.88
CA MET A 449 0.95 -3.28 -48.08
C MET A 449 1.35 -4.76 -47.88
N GLU A 450 2.65 -5.08 -47.78
CA GLU A 450 3.14 -6.44 -47.50
C GLU A 450 3.52 -6.66 -46.02
N GLY A 451 3.32 -5.64 -45.16
CA GLY A 451 3.76 -5.60 -43.77
C GLY A 451 5.19 -5.07 -43.66
N GLY A 452 5.44 -4.12 -42.75
CA GLY A 452 6.75 -3.53 -42.48
C GLY A 452 6.80 -2.02 -42.76
N SER A 453 7.61 -1.30 -41.98
CA SER A 453 7.74 0.15 -42.01
C SER A 453 8.46 0.67 -43.26
N ILE A 454 8.08 1.87 -43.69
CA ILE A 454 8.71 2.64 -44.77
C ILE A 454 9.15 3.98 -44.19
N ASP A 455 10.43 4.28 -44.27
CA ASP A 455 10.95 5.62 -43.94
C ASP A 455 10.36 6.68 -44.90
N ALA A 456 9.37 7.41 -44.41
CA ALA A 456 8.67 8.47 -45.12
C ALA A 456 8.47 9.68 -44.22
N GLU A 457 8.97 10.84 -44.65
CA GLU A 457 8.90 12.08 -43.88
C GLU A 457 7.50 12.72 -43.83
N ASP A 458 6.59 12.31 -44.74
CA ASP A 458 5.21 12.76 -44.78
C ASP A 458 4.31 11.77 -45.56
N GLN A 459 2.99 11.95 -45.41
CA GLN A 459 1.98 11.17 -46.13
C GLN A 459 2.22 11.13 -47.66
N ALA A 460 2.69 12.22 -48.27
CA ALA A 460 2.89 12.25 -49.71
C ALA A 460 4.08 11.39 -50.15
N ALA A 461 5.15 11.36 -49.35
CA ALA A 461 6.29 10.48 -49.54
C ALA A 461 5.91 9.01 -49.33
N CYS A 462 5.08 8.74 -48.32
CA CYS A 462 4.54 7.41 -48.02
C CYS A 462 3.70 6.87 -49.19
N GLU A 463 2.72 7.64 -49.66
CA GLU A 463 1.88 7.27 -50.79
C GLU A 463 2.68 7.11 -52.10
N GLU A 464 3.76 7.90 -52.29
CA GLU A 464 4.66 7.76 -53.44
C GLU A 464 5.51 6.48 -53.37
N ALA A 465 5.89 6.06 -52.16
CA ALA A 465 6.55 4.78 -51.89
C ALA A 465 5.59 3.58 -52.00
N GLY A 466 4.29 3.83 -52.01
CA GLY A 466 3.24 2.83 -52.09
C GLY A 466 2.88 2.21 -50.73
N GLY A 467 3.17 2.92 -49.64
CA GLY A 467 2.69 2.61 -48.30
C GLY A 467 1.37 3.30 -47.98
N ASP A 468 0.77 2.87 -46.88
CA ASP A 468 -0.38 3.51 -46.23
C ASP A 468 0.12 4.28 -45.00
N TRP A 469 -0.35 5.52 -44.87
CA TRP A 469 0.07 6.44 -43.81
C TRP A 469 -0.89 6.36 -42.63
N HIS A 470 -0.34 6.14 -41.44
CA HIS A 470 -1.04 6.15 -40.17
C HIS A 470 -0.67 7.44 -39.43
N GLU A 471 -1.65 8.32 -39.20
CA GLU A 471 -1.43 9.49 -38.35
C GLU A 471 -1.23 9.02 -36.92
N GLY A 472 -0.20 9.55 -36.27
CA GLY A 472 0.06 9.24 -34.87
C GLY A 472 -1.02 9.81 -33.96
N ASP A 473 -1.46 9.00 -33.01
CA ASP A 473 -2.52 9.35 -32.08
C ASP A 473 -2.01 10.20 -30.90
N VAL A 474 -2.96 10.80 -30.17
CA VAL A 474 -2.67 11.56 -28.96
C VAL A 474 -3.47 10.95 -27.81
N SER A 475 -2.76 10.50 -26.78
CA SER A 475 -3.35 9.95 -25.57
C SER A 475 -2.97 10.79 -24.37
N THR A 476 -3.88 10.87 -23.39
CA THR A 476 -3.65 11.58 -22.14
C THR A 476 -3.74 10.64 -20.95
N ALA A 477 -2.84 10.82 -19.99
CA ALA A 477 -2.85 10.13 -18.71
C ALA A 477 -2.85 11.12 -17.55
N ILE A 478 -3.45 10.69 -16.44
CA ILE A 478 -3.33 11.37 -15.15
C ILE A 478 -2.15 10.77 -14.40
N VAL A 479 -1.29 11.64 -13.87
CA VAL A 479 -0.13 11.28 -13.06
C VAL A 479 -0.47 11.46 -11.58
N SER A 480 -0.22 10.43 -10.78
CA SER A 480 -0.36 10.47 -9.33
C SER A 480 0.77 9.68 -8.68
N GLY A 481 1.77 10.37 -8.11
CA GLY A 481 2.97 9.74 -7.59
C GLY A 481 3.70 8.92 -8.66
N ASN A 482 3.86 7.62 -8.43
CA ASN A 482 4.54 6.69 -9.34
C ASN A 482 3.57 5.97 -10.32
N THR A 483 2.33 6.45 -10.43
CA THR A 483 1.28 5.82 -11.23
C THR A 483 0.84 6.72 -12.38
N LEU A 484 0.68 6.12 -13.56
CA LEU A 484 0.03 6.72 -14.73
C LEU A 484 -1.31 6.04 -14.97
N THR A 485 -2.38 6.81 -15.11
CA THR A 485 -3.71 6.30 -15.47
C THR A 485 -4.11 6.86 -16.83
N PHE A 486 -4.10 6.01 -17.86
CA PHE A 486 -4.63 6.34 -19.19
C PHE A 486 -6.12 6.07 -19.23
N GLN A 487 -6.88 7.01 -19.80
CA GLN A 487 -8.30 6.82 -20.11
C GLN A 487 -8.46 7.01 -21.63
N ILE A 488 -8.69 5.90 -22.32
CA ILE A 488 -8.88 5.84 -23.76
C ILE A 488 -10.39 5.82 -24.01
N TYR A 489 -10.88 6.78 -24.79
CA TYR A 489 -12.30 6.91 -25.09
C TYR A 489 -12.52 6.61 -26.56
N ASP A 490 -13.31 5.57 -26.82
CA ASP A 490 -13.77 5.24 -28.16
C ASP A 490 -15.23 5.67 -28.29
N ASP A 491 -15.47 6.57 -29.24
CA ASP A 491 -16.81 7.04 -29.55
C ASP A 491 -17.59 5.93 -30.26
N SER A 492 -18.92 5.92 -30.06
CA SER A 492 -19.78 4.98 -30.78
C SER A 492 -19.68 5.20 -32.29
N GLU A 493 -19.44 4.13 -33.04
CA GLU A 493 -19.32 4.20 -34.48
C GLU A 493 -20.13 3.13 -35.22
N CYS A 494 -20.24 3.31 -36.54
CA CYS A 494 -20.94 2.38 -37.40
C CYS A 494 -19.99 1.87 -38.46
N GLU A 495 -19.66 0.59 -38.39
CA GLU A 495 -18.69 -0.09 -39.22
C GLU A 495 -19.39 -0.84 -40.37
N THR A 496 -18.71 -1.00 -41.51
CA THR A 496 -19.13 -1.96 -42.54
C THR A 496 -18.48 -3.31 -42.29
N ILE A 497 -19.17 -4.39 -42.68
CA ILE A 497 -18.64 -5.77 -42.59
C ILE A 497 -17.29 -5.97 -43.34
N GLU A 498 -16.92 -5.04 -44.25
CA GLU A 498 -15.66 -5.08 -45.00
C GLU A 498 -14.57 -4.14 -44.43
N GLY A 499 -14.78 -3.52 -43.26
CA GLY A 499 -13.82 -2.65 -42.57
C GLY A 499 -13.85 -1.21 -43.06
N GLY A 500 -14.75 -0.39 -42.51
CA GLY A 500 -14.83 1.03 -42.85
C GLY A 500 -16.12 1.69 -42.39
N SER A 501 -16.03 2.97 -42.02
CA SER A 501 -17.10 3.66 -41.30
C SER A 501 -18.26 4.18 -42.17
N ILE A 502 -19.45 4.15 -41.59
CA ILE A 502 -20.68 4.75 -42.09
C ILE A 502 -21.05 5.89 -41.16
N ASP A 503 -21.28 7.09 -41.72
CA ASP A 503 -21.85 8.20 -40.97
C ASP A 503 -23.32 7.90 -40.62
N ALA A 504 -23.54 7.42 -39.40
CA ALA A 504 -24.84 7.08 -38.82
C ALA A 504 -25.02 7.80 -37.48
N GLU A 505 -26.21 8.36 -37.27
CA GLU A 505 -26.51 9.14 -36.05
C GLU A 505 -26.94 8.28 -34.85
N ASP A 506 -27.26 7.01 -35.09
CA ASP A 506 -27.63 6.01 -34.09
C ASP A 506 -27.56 4.58 -34.67
N GLU A 507 -27.61 3.57 -33.78
CA GLU A 507 -27.63 2.13 -34.12
C GLU A 507 -28.68 1.81 -35.19
N ALA A 508 -29.88 2.39 -35.11
CA ALA A 508 -30.95 2.10 -36.06
C ALA A 508 -30.64 2.62 -37.47
N ALA A 509 -30.01 3.79 -37.58
CA ALA A 509 -29.53 4.34 -38.84
C ALA A 509 -28.37 3.52 -39.41
N CYS A 510 -27.50 3.00 -38.54
CA CYS A 510 -26.39 2.12 -38.89
C CYS A 510 -26.89 0.80 -39.51
N GLU A 511 -27.79 0.11 -38.81
CA GLU A 511 -28.40 -1.13 -39.31
C GLU A 511 -29.17 -0.92 -40.63
N GLU A 512 -29.85 0.23 -40.80
CA GLU A 512 -30.56 0.55 -42.05
C GLU A 512 -29.57 0.78 -43.22
N ALA A 513 -28.39 1.31 -42.92
CA ALA A 513 -27.30 1.45 -43.89
C ALA A 513 -26.58 0.13 -44.17
N GLY A 514 -26.84 -0.92 -43.38
CA GLY A 514 -26.23 -2.24 -43.49
C GLY A 514 -24.85 -2.32 -42.85
N GLY A 515 -24.56 -1.44 -41.88
CA GLY A 515 -23.40 -1.53 -41.01
C GLY A 515 -23.69 -2.28 -39.71
N GLU A 516 -22.64 -2.48 -38.92
CA GLU A 516 -22.67 -3.00 -37.55
C GLU A 516 -22.31 -1.84 -36.62
N TRP A 517 -23.11 -1.66 -35.56
CA TRP A 517 -22.93 -0.56 -34.60
C TRP A 517 -22.02 -1.01 -33.48
N GLU A 518 -21.03 -0.18 -33.17
CA GLU A 518 -20.14 -0.35 -32.03
C GLU A 518 -20.50 0.72 -30.99
N ASP A 519 -20.82 0.28 -29.78
CA ASP A 519 -21.15 1.18 -28.68
C ASP A 519 -19.90 1.90 -28.20
N ALA A 520 -20.08 3.11 -27.68
CA ALA A 520 -18.97 3.84 -27.08
C ALA A 520 -18.37 3.04 -25.91
N GLU A 521 -17.05 3.07 -25.78
CA GLU A 521 -16.33 2.40 -24.71
C GLU A 521 -15.25 3.30 -24.12
N CYS A 522 -14.91 3.04 -22.85
CA CYS A 522 -13.81 3.72 -22.19
C CYS A 522 -12.92 2.69 -21.54
N ILE A 523 -11.63 2.69 -21.87
CA ILE A 523 -10.65 1.76 -21.32
C ILE A 523 -9.74 2.55 -20.39
N GLU A 524 -9.73 2.17 -19.12
CA GLU A 524 -8.80 2.67 -18.12
C GLU A 524 -7.62 1.71 -17.99
N ILE A 525 -6.41 2.21 -18.22
CA ILE A 525 -5.17 1.44 -18.06
C ILE A 525 -4.35 2.11 -16.97
N VAL A 526 -3.99 1.34 -15.93
CA VAL A 526 -3.14 1.80 -14.84
C VAL A 526 -1.76 1.21 -15.01
N MET A 527 -0.75 2.08 -15.01
CA MET A 527 0.66 1.72 -15.11
C MET A 527 1.42 2.22 -13.89
N GLU A 528 2.36 1.41 -13.42
CA GLU A 528 3.21 1.74 -12.28
C GLU A 528 4.67 1.80 -12.71
N SER A 529 5.42 2.76 -12.14
CA SER A 529 6.85 2.90 -12.38
C SER A 529 7.58 1.64 -11.89
N SER A 530 8.38 1.03 -12.75
CA SER A 530 9.16 -0.17 -12.42
C SER A 530 10.43 0.14 -11.63
N GLY A 531 10.39 1.18 -10.77
CA GLY A 531 11.51 1.96 -10.26
C GLY A 531 12.85 1.24 -10.02
N SER A 532 13.93 1.96 -10.32
CA SER A 532 15.27 1.72 -9.79
C SER A 532 15.90 3.03 -9.34
#